data_AF-A0A7W3VJH6-F1
#
_entry.id   AF-A0A7W3VJH6-F1
#
_cell.length_a   1.000
_cell.length_b   1.000
_cell.length_c   1.000
_cell.angle_alpha   90.00
_cell.angle_beta   90.00
_cell.angle_gamma   90.00
#
_symmetry.space_group_name_H-M   'P 1'
#
loop_
_entity.id
_entity.type
_entity.pdbx_description
1 polymer ?
#
loop_
_entity_poly.entity_id
_entity_poly.type
_entity_poly.pdbx_seq_one_letter_code
_entity_poly.pdbx_strand_id
1 'polypeptide(L)'
;MIKNNFIGLFGVLCIFLMLFSCGKNTKKSNIIKNNKQSSLTLEIEYNIEFPDTVHINKAYSGSISYTSIFDTITTDFGNEEKYRYVIFRSLVSDSIDYDVAYLSTIVKDTFGAVTNKIIPLKDISFHKKGIFYIDGIIEDTAIINLHKKNEKGEDLERWLIKEFRATKKVVVIDKE
;
A
#
# COMPACT_ATOMS: atom_id res chain seq x y z
N MET A 1 -40.09 -51.15 -55.12
CA MET A 1 -41.15 -50.20 -54.75
C MET A 1 -40.71 -49.48 -53.47
N ILE A 2 -40.64 -48.16 -53.56
CA ILE A 2 -40.28 -47.12 -52.57
C ILE A 2 -41.20 -47.25 -51.32
N LYS A 3 -40.82 -47.03 -50.04
CA LYS A 3 -40.43 -45.74 -49.41
C LYS A 3 -39.96 -45.92 -47.94
N ASN A 4 -39.01 -45.05 -47.59
CA ASN A 4 -38.43 -44.64 -46.31
C ASN A 4 -39.33 -44.65 -45.05
N ASN A 5 -38.69 -44.74 -43.86
CA ASN A 5 -38.68 -43.62 -42.93
C ASN A 5 -37.50 -43.68 -41.94
N PHE A 6 -36.53 -42.82 -42.25
CA PHE A 6 -35.31 -42.50 -41.53
C PHE A 6 -35.55 -41.13 -40.89
N ILE A 7 -36.22 -41.07 -39.74
CA ILE A 7 -36.37 -39.84 -38.94
C ILE A 7 -36.33 -40.26 -37.47
N GLY A 8 -35.16 -40.14 -36.84
CA GLY A 8 -35.05 -40.48 -35.42
C GLY A 8 -33.65 -40.38 -34.85
N LEU A 9 -32.74 -39.57 -35.42
CA LEU A 9 -31.42 -39.38 -34.81
C LEU A 9 -30.70 -38.09 -35.27
N PHE A 10 -31.44 -37.03 -35.58
CA PHE A 10 -30.83 -35.76 -36.03
C PHE A 10 -31.21 -34.54 -35.16
N GLY A 11 -32.10 -34.70 -34.17
CA GLY A 11 -32.58 -33.59 -33.34
C GLY A 11 -31.71 -33.24 -32.12
N VAL A 12 -30.81 -34.11 -31.70
CA VAL A 12 -30.06 -33.94 -30.43
C VAL A 12 -28.64 -33.37 -30.65
N LEU A 13 -28.09 -33.48 -31.86
CA LEU A 13 -26.71 -33.04 -32.14
C LEU A 13 -26.60 -31.54 -32.47
N CYS A 14 -27.71 -30.85 -32.79
CA CYS A 14 -27.69 -29.41 -33.09
C CYS A 14 -27.68 -28.52 -31.84
N ILE A 15 -28.01 -29.05 -30.65
CA ILE A 15 -28.11 -28.26 -29.41
C ILE A 15 -26.73 -28.09 -28.73
N PHE A 16 -25.76 -28.96 -29.02
CA PHE A 16 -24.42 -28.89 -28.40
C PHE A 16 -23.46 -27.91 -29.08
N LEU A 17 -23.78 -27.40 -30.27
CA LEU A 17 -22.89 -26.52 -31.05
C LEU A 17 -23.10 -25.01 -30.80
N MET A 18 -24.03 -24.61 -29.91
CA MET A 18 -24.26 -23.20 -29.60
C MET A 18 -23.53 -22.68 -28.34
N LEU A 19 -22.67 -23.48 -27.70
CA LEU A 19 -21.94 -23.08 -26.48
C LEU A 19 -20.54 -22.50 -26.70
N PHE A 20 -20.10 -22.28 -27.95
CA PHE A 20 -18.79 -21.66 -28.26
C PHE A 20 -18.90 -20.46 -29.21
N SER A 21 -19.68 -19.44 -28.84
CA SER A 21 -19.57 -18.14 -29.49
C SER A 21 -19.81 -16.98 -28.53
N CYS A 22 -18.72 -16.50 -27.92
CA CYS A 22 -18.57 -15.10 -27.58
C CYS A 22 -17.11 -14.68 -27.81
N GLY A 23 -16.72 -14.66 -29.08
CA GLY A 23 -15.54 -13.94 -29.53
C GLY A 23 -15.83 -12.44 -29.55
N LYS A 24 -15.50 -11.73 -28.47
CA LYS A 24 -15.36 -10.27 -28.50
C LYS A 24 -13.87 -9.94 -28.60
N ASN A 25 -13.44 -9.70 -29.83
CA ASN A 25 -12.25 -8.92 -30.13
C ASN A 25 -12.49 -7.47 -29.69
N THR A 26 -12.27 -7.19 -28.42
CA THR A 26 -12.05 -5.81 -27.96
C THR A 26 -10.58 -5.49 -28.08
N LYS A 27 -10.28 -4.58 -29.00
CA LYS A 27 -9.00 -3.90 -29.16
C LYS A 27 -8.35 -3.68 -27.79
N LYS A 28 -7.05 -4.01 -27.68
CA LYS A 28 -6.15 -3.40 -26.70
C LYS A 28 -6.28 -1.89 -26.83
N SER A 29 -7.17 -1.26 -26.09
CA SER A 29 -6.93 0.10 -25.69
C SER A 29 -5.91 -0.01 -24.58
N ASN A 30 -4.72 0.53 -24.83
CA ASN A 30 -3.86 1.00 -23.76
C ASN A 30 -4.62 2.13 -23.05
N ILE A 31 -5.64 1.77 -22.25
CA ILE A 31 -6.01 2.61 -21.13
C ILE A 31 -4.90 2.34 -20.14
N ILE A 32 -3.84 3.13 -20.29
CA ILE A 32 -3.03 3.55 -19.16
C ILE A 32 -4.07 4.02 -18.15
N LYS A 33 -4.42 3.17 -17.17
CA LYS A 33 -5.06 3.61 -15.95
C LYS A 33 -4.00 4.43 -15.23
N ASN A 34 -3.79 5.65 -15.73
CA ASN A 34 -3.45 6.76 -14.87
C ASN A 34 -4.64 6.85 -13.93
N ASN A 35 -4.58 6.09 -12.83
CA ASN A 35 -5.32 6.41 -11.63
C ASN A 35 -4.76 7.77 -11.17
N LYS A 36 -5.16 8.81 -11.89
CA LYS A 36 -5.22 10.16 -11.39
C LYS A 36 -6.40 10.12 -10.42
N GLN A 37 -6.15 9.58 -9.23
CA GLN A 37 -7.03 9.65 -8.09
C GLN A 37 -7.16 11.14 -7.78
N SER A 38 -8.18 11.77 -8.37
CA SER A 38 -8.59 13.12 -8.02
C SER A 38 -9.23 13.05 -6.64
N SER A 39 -8.41 13.24 -5.61
CA SER A 39 -8.86 13.62 -4.28
C SER A 39 -7.79 14.57 -3.74
N LEU A 40 -8.03 15.88 -3.89
CA LEU A 40 -7.32 16.98 -3.21
C LEU A 40 -5.96 16.56 -2.60
N THR A 41 -4.94 16.41 -3.45
CA THR A 41 -3.59 16.06 -3.01
C THR A 41 -2.97 17.28 -2.35
N LEU A 42 -3.32 17.53 -1.08
CA LEU A 42 -2.33 18.08 -0.18
C LEU A 42 -1.26 17.00 -0.05
N GLU A 43 -0.28 17.05 -0.93
CA GLU A 43 0.76 16.05 -1.11
C GLU A 43 1.54 15.94 0.21
N ILE A 44 1.59 14.74 0.80
CA ILE A 44 2.51 14.52 1.91
C ILE A 44 3.88 14.39 1.29
N GLU A 45 4.76 15.34 1.63
CA GLU A 45 6.16 15.28 1.24
C GLU A 45 6.91 14.37 2.21
N TYR A 46 7.79 13.52 1.68
CA TYR A 46 8.67 12.69 2.49
C TYR A 46 10.04 12.52 1.83
N ASN A 47 11.06 12.27 2.65
CA ASN A 47 12.39 11.90 2.23
C ASN A 47 12.94 10.79 3.14
N ILE A 48 13.48 9.73 2.55
CA ILE A 48 14.11 8.63 3.28
C ILE A 48 15.62 8.83 3.23
N GLU A 49 16.18 9.28 4.36
CA GLU A 49 17.61 9.40 4.60
C GLU A 49 18.17 8.05 5.03
N PHE A 50 18.63 7.29 4.04
CA PHE A 50 19.27 6.00 4.23
C PHE A 50 20.38 5.83 3.16
N PRO A 51 21.50 5.16 3.46
CA PRO A 51 22.58 4.96 2.48
C PRO A 51 22.08 4.27 1.20
N ASP A 52 22.53 4.77 0.04
CA ASP A 52 22.18 4.17 -1.24
C ASP A 52 22.88 2.81 -1.47
N THR A 53 24.03 2.62 -0.81
CA THR A 53 24.83 1.39 -0.88
C THR A 53 25.18 0.91 0.53
N VAL A 54 25.00 -0.40 0.78
CA VAL A 54 25.24 -1.04 2.07
C VAL A 54 25.92 -2.40 1.90
N HIS A 55 26.53 -2.91 2.96
CA HIS A 55 27.16 -4.24 2.96
C HIS A 55 26.22 -5.31 3.54
N ILE A 56 26.32 -6.52 3.00
CA ILE A 56 25.65 -7.72 3.54
C ILE A 56 25.93 -7.87 5.05
N ASN A 57 24.89 -8.27 5.80
CA ASN A 57 24.91 -8.60 7.22
C ASN A 57 25.44 -7.49 8.15
N LYS A 58 25.49 -6.25 7.66
CA LYS A 58 25.74 -5.06 8.48
C LYS A 58 24.42 -4.33 8.70
N ALA A 59 24.17 -3.93 9.96
CA ALA A 59 23.02 -3.14 10.34
C ALA A 59 23.28 -1.65 10.04
N TYR A 60 22.26 -0.97 9.54
CA TYR A 60 22.27 0.45 9.22
C TYR A 60 21.05 1.12 9.82
N SER A 61 21.24 2.39 10.16
CA SER A 61 20.16 3.26 10.62
C SER A 61 19.99 4.41 9.64
N GLY A 62 18.78 4.95 9.63
CA GLY A 62 18.41 6.11 8.83
C GLY A 62 17.22 6.82 9.45
N SER A 63 16.58 7.67 8.67
CA SER A 63 15.35 8.31 9.09
C SER A 63 14.45 8.61 7.90
N ILE A 64 13.17 8.80 8.19
CA ILE A 64 12.22 9.37 7.25
C ILE A 64 11.84 10.74 7.79
N SER A 65 12.13 11.78 7.02
CA SER A 65 11.54 13.09 7.21
C SER A 65 10.25 13.18 6.41
N TYR A 66 9.20 13.74 6.99
CA TYR A 66 7.93 13.93 6.30
C TYR A 66 7.19 15.18 6.79
N THR A 67 6.25 15.67 5.98
CA THR A 67 5.37 16.80 6.30
C THR A 67 3.93 16.41 6.06
N SER A 68 3.05 16.65 7.04
CA SER A 68 1.66 16.23 6.95
C SER A 68 0.70 17.40 7.08
N ILE A 69 -0.46 17.25 6.44
CA ILE A 69 -1.58 18.17 6.63
C ILE A 69 -2.05 18.23 8.07
N PHE A 70 -1.85 17.16 8.84
CA PHE A 70 -2.25 17.10 10.24
C PHE A 70 -1.33 17.92 11.16
N ASP A 71 -0.20 18.42 10.66
CA ASP A 71 0.60 19.45 11.36
C ASP A 71 -0.23 20.73 11.62
N THR A 72 -1.26 20.99 10.81
CA THR A 72 -2.19 22.12 11.02
C THR A 72 -3.18 21.87 12.16
N ILE A 73 -3.38 20.61 12.55
CA ILE A 73 -4.27 20.20 13.64
C ILE A 73 -3.51 20.19 14.95
N THR A 74 -2.39 19.47 14.97
CA THR A 74 -1.45 19.36 16.09
C THR A 74 -0.08 18.86 15.61
N THR A 75 0.97 19.38 16.22
CA THR A 75 2.34 18.86 16.13
C THR A 75 2.76 18.12 17.40
N ASP A 76 1.89 18.08 18.41
CA ASP A 76 2.12 17.43 19.69
C ASP A 76 1.47 16.04 19.70
N PHE A 77 2.22 15.06 20.20
CA PHE A 77 1.77 13.67 20.35
C PHE A 77 1.19 13.40 21.75
N GLY A 78 1.38 14.30 22.71
CA GLY A 78 0.93 14.16 24.10
C GLY A 78 -0.31 14.96 24.47
N ASN A 79 -0.96 15.63 23.52
CA ASN A 79 -2.12 16.47 23.79
C ASN A 79 -3.41 15.63 23.85
N GLU A 80 -4.06 15.57 25.01
CA GLU A 80 -5.28 14.78 25.25
C GLU A 80 -6.51 15.32 24.48
N GLU A 81 -6.51 16.60 24.09
CA GLU A 81 -7.57 17.19 23.27
C GLU A 81 -7.41 16.85 21.79
N LYS A 82 -6.16 16.68 21.37
CA LYS A 82 -5.76 16.43 19.99
C LYS A 82 -4.57 15.48 19.98
N TYR A 83 -4.87 14.19 19.98
CA TYR A 83 -3.84 13.17 19.93
C TYR A 83 -3.37 12.96 18.50
N ARG A 84 -2.08 12.65 18.33
CA ARG A 84 -1.53 12.27 17.04
C ARG A 84 -0.46 11.22 17.20
N TYR A 85 -0.48 10.24 16.31
CA TYR A 85 0.57 9.25 16.19
C TYR A 85 0.87 9.00 14.72
N VAL A 86 2.14 8.74 14.42
CA VAL A 86 2.58 8.43 13.06
C VAL A 86 3.48 7.21 13.10
N ILE A 87 3.21 6.28 12.19
CA ILE A 87 3.91 5.01 12.09
C ILE A 87 4.29 4.73 10.65
N PHE A 88 5.46 4.13 10.44
CA PHE A 88 5.88 3.55 9.18
C PHE A 88 5.92 2.04 9.32
N ARG A 89 5.01 1.34 8.63
CA ARG A 89 5.03 -0.11 8.53
C ARG A 89 5.81 -0.50 7.29
N SER A 90 6.88 -1.26 7.45
CA SER A 90 7.85 -1.49 6.37
C SER A 90 8.14 -2.96 6.08
N LEU A 91 8.63 -3.17 4.88
CA LEU A 91 9.15 -4.42 4.35
C LEU A 91 10.45 -4.13 3.61
N VAL A 92 11.47 -4.96 3.87
CA VAL A 92 12.63 -5.07 2.99
C VAL A 92 12.35 -6.15 1.94
N SER A 93 12.38 -5.79 0.66
CA SER A 93 12.04 -6.67 -0.46
C SER A 93 12.96 -6.44 -1.66
N ASP A 94 13.14 -7.44 -2.51
CA ASP A 94 13.83 -7.31 -3.81
C ASP A 94 12.90 -6.87 -4.95
N SER A 95 11.60 -6.74 -4.67
CA SER A 95 10.57 -6.29 -5.60
C SER A 95 9.60 -5.34 -4.92
N ILE A 96 9.02 -4.44 -5.70
CA ILE A 96 7.93 -3.52 -5.32
C ILE A 96 6.69 -3.70 -6.22
N ASP A 97 6.68 -4.75 -7.06
CA ASP A 97 5.60 -5.06 -8.01
C ASP A 97 4.41 -5.72 -7.31
N TYR A 98 3.73 -4.89 -6.51
CA TYR A 98 2.50 -5.22 -5.81
C TYR A 98 1.75 -3.94 -5.47
N ASP A 99 0.44 -4.08 -5.22
CA ASP A 99 -0.40 -2.97 -4.81
C ASP A 99 -0.28 -2.65 -3.31
N VAL A 100 -0.81 -1.50 -2.91
CA VAL A 100 -0.79 -1.03 -1.52
C VAL A 100 -1.59 -1.95 -0.60
N ALA A 101 -2.69 -2.54 -1.09
CA ALA A 101 -3.53 -3.43 -0.29
C ALA A 101 -2.76 -4.69 0.11
N TYR A 102 -2.00 -5.28 -0.82
CA TYR A 102 -1.11 -6.39 -0.54
C TYR A 102 0.04 -5.97 0.38
N LEU A 103 0.67 -4.82 0.13
CA LEU A 103 1.73 -4.28 0.99
C LEU A 103 1.26 -4.21 2.46
N SER A 104 0.06 -3.70 2.73
CA SER A 104 -0.52 -3.63 4.08
C SER A 104 -0.61 -4.99 4.80
N THR A 105 -0.65 -6.11 4.06
CA THR A 105 -0.73 -7.46 4.63
C THR A 105 0.63 -8.10 4.91
N ILE A 106 1.71 -7.61 4.28
CA ILE A 106 3.03 -8.25 4.31
C ILE A 106 4.12 -7.41 4.99
N VAL A 107 3.84 -6.15 5.34
CA VAL A 107 4.72 -5.33 6.17
C VAL A 107 5.05 -6.05 7.47
N LYS A 108 6.31 -6.03 7.86
CA LYS A 108 6.83 -6.81 9.00
C LYS A 108 7.24 -5.93 10.16
N ASP A 109 7.94 -4.85 9.85
CA ASP A 109 8.51 -3.96 10.85
C ASP A 109 7.65 -2.72 11.01
N THR A 110 7.64 -2.14 12.21
CA THR A 110 6.92 -0.90 12.50
C THR A 110 7.83 0.08 13.21
N PHE A 111 7.94 1.29 12.65
CA PHE A 111 8.72 2.38 13.21
C PHE A 111 7.79 3.53 13.59
N GLY A 112 7.80 3.90 14.87
CA GLY A 112 7.02 5.03 15.38
C GLY A 112 7.77 6.35 15.24
N ALA A 113 7.07 7.41 14.85
CA ALA A 113 7.63 8.75 14.81
C ALA A 113 8.07 9.22 16.21
N VAL A 114 9.22 9.88 16.28
CA VAL A 114 9.74 10.49 17.53
C VAL A 114 9.43 11.98 17.62
N THR A 115 9.07 12.59 16.49
CA THR A 115 8.53 13.94 16.37
C THR A 115 7.45 13.94 15.29
N ASN A 116 6.70 15.02 15.15
CA ASN A 116 5.73 15.19 14.07
C ASN A 116 6.35 15.24 12.65
N LYS A 117 7.68 15.11 12.53
CA LYS A 117 8.40 15.17 11.26
C LYS A 117 9.38 14.02 11.02
N ILE A 118 9.73 13.24 12.04
CA ILE A 118 10.84 12.27 11.96
C ILE A 118 10.38 10.89 12.43
N ILE A 119 10.59 9.90 11.55
CA ILE A 119 10.47 8.47 11.86
C ILE A 119 11.87 7.84 11.80
N PRO A 120 12.44 7.34 12.91
CA PRO A 120 13.75 6.71 12.89
C PRO A 120 13.66 5.31 12.28
N LEU A 121 14.57 5.00 11.37
CA LEU A 121 14.79 3.64 10.87
C LEU A 121 15.99 3.07 11.58
N LYS A 122 15.83 1.95 12.28
CA LYS A 122 16.89 1.33 13.08
C LYS A 122 17.11 -0.12 12.67
N ASP A 123 18.37 -0.53 12.73
CA ASP A 123 18.79 -1.93 12.60
C ASP A 123 18.36 -2.63 11.30
N ILE A 124 18.24 -1.86 10.21
CA ILE A 124 17.94 -2.42 8.88
C ILE A 124 19.19 -3.15 8.37
N SER A 125 19.02 -4.42 8.03
CA SER A 125 20.10 -5.25 7.51
C SER A 125 19.64 -6.10 6.33
N PHE A 126 20.59 -6.49 5.49
CA PHE A 126 20.35 -7.25 4.27
C PHE A 126 21.22 -8.50 4.25
N HIS A 127 20.61 -9.66 3.95
CA HIS A 127 21.29 -10.95 4.04
C HIS A 127 21.80 -11.50 2.69
N LYS A 128 21.55 -10.78 1.59
CA LYS A 128 21.94 -11.17 0.23
C LYS A 128 22.34 -9.93 -0.56
N LYS A 129 23.24 -10.10 -1.54
CA LYS A 129 23.60 -9.05 -2.50
C LYS A 129 22.48 -8.82 -3.51
N GLY A 130 22.40 -7.60 -4.02
CA GLY A 130 21.44 -7.24 -5.07
C GLY A 130 20.84 -5.86 -4.86
N ILE A 131 19.74 -5.61 -5.58
CA ILE A 131 18.94 -4.41 -5.41
C ILE A 131 17.78 -4.77 -4.49
N PHE A 132 17.61 -3.96 -3.45
CA PHE A 132 16.52 -4.09 -2.49
C PHE A 132 15.78 -2.75 -2.34
N TYR A 133 14.63 -2.83 -1.69
CA TYR A 133 13.78 -1.71 -1.38
C TYR A 133 13.42 -1.76 0.10
N ILE A 134 13.57 -0.63 0.78
CA ILE A 134 12.85 -0.35 2.02
C ILE A 134 11.54 0.26 1.56
N ASP A 135 10.47 -0.52 1.60
CA ASP A 135 9.15 -0.15 1.10
C ASP A 135 8.13 -0.27 2.23
N GLY A 136 7.13 0.61 2.25
CA GLY A 136 6.17 0.58 3.34
C GLY A 136 5.09 1.64 3.23
N ILE A 137 4.26 1.68 4.26
CA ILE A 137 3.14 2.60 4.37
C ILE A 137 3.37 3.46 5.60
N ILE A 138 3.36 4.78 5.39
CA ILE A 138 3.27 5.74 6.48
C ILE A 138 1.79 5.98 6.74
N GLU A 139 1.36 5.69 7.96
CA GLU A 139 0.03 6.02 8.48
C GLU A 139 0.21 7.17 9.48
N ASP A 140 -0.43 8.30 9.19
CA ASP A 140 -0.54 9.45 10.08
C ASP A 140 -1.99 9.55 10.55
N THR A 141 -2.19 9.51 11.86
CA THR A 141 -3.52 9.54 12.47
C THR A 141 -3.62 10.67 13.47
N ALA A 142 -4.59 11.55 13.26
CA ALA A 142 -4.99 12.59 14.20
C ALA A 142 -6.37 12.28 14.79
N ILE A 143 -6.48 12.35 16.11
CA ILE A 143 -7.70 12.10 16.88
C ILE A 143 -8.06 13.40 17.60
N ILE A 144 -9.30 13.84 17.46
CA ILE A 144 -9.79 15.08 18.06
C ILE A 144 -10.94 14.74 19.00
N ASN A 145 -10.81 15.11 20.28
CA ASN A 145 -11.90 14.99 21.24
C ASN A 145 -13.01 16.00 20.89
N LEU A 146 -14.27 15.54 20.83
CA LEU A 146 -15.41 16.39 20.50
C LEU A 146 -16.12 16.96 21.73
N HIS A 147 -15.67 16.63 22.93
CA HIS A 147 -16.29 16.97 24.22
C HIS A 147 -17.78 16.65 24.29
N LYS A 148 -18.16 15.53 23.67
CA LYS A 148 -19.53 15.03 23.64
C LYS A 148 -19.53 13.57 24.04
N LYS A 149 -20.64 13.12 24.62
CA LYS A 149 -20.83 11.72 24.96
C LYS A 149 -21.85 11.09 24.02
N ASN A 150 -21.66 9.81 23.72
CA ASN A 150 -22.68 9.02 23.04
C ASN A 150 -23.78 8.58 24.02
N GLU A 151 -24.78 7.85 23.53
CA GLU A 151 -25.89 7.34 24.35
C GLU A 151 -25.47 6.41 25.50
N LYS A 152 -24.24 5.85 25.42
CA LYS A 152 -23.64 5.00 26.45
C LYS A 152 -22.74 5.77 27.43
N GLY A 153 -22.59 7.09 27.26
CA GLY A 153 -21.74 7.93 28.11
C GLY A 153 -20.26 7.96 27.73
N GLU A 154 -19.87 7.31 26.63
CA GLU A 154 -18.49 7.26 26.13
C GLU A 154 -18.17 8.56 25.38
N ASP A 155 -16.93 9.04 25.51
CA ASP A 155 -16.50 10.27 24.84
C ASP A 155 -16.41 10.05 23.32
N LEU A 156 -16.87 11.04 22.57
CA LEU A 156 -16.89 11.03 21.12
C LEU A 156 -15.60 11.66 20.58
N GLU A 157 -14.97 10.93 19.67
CA GLU A 157 -13.75 11.36 19.00
C GLU A 157 -13.94 11.40 17.48
N ARG A 158 -13.22 12.30 16.83
CA ARG A 158 -13.07 12.30 15.37
C ARG A 158 -11.70 11.79 14.98
N TRP A 159 -11.70 10.71 14.21
CA TRP A 159 -10.49 10.09 13.67
C TRP A 159 -10.24 10.59 12.25
N LEU A 160 -9.03 11.05 12.00
CA LEU A 160 -8.54 11.48 10.70
C LEU A 160 -7.29 10.66 10.38
N ILE A 161 -7.37 9.83 9.34
CA ILE A 161 -6.32 8.89 8.98
C ILE A 161 -5.86 9.21 7.57
N LYS A 162 -4.54 9.25 7.37
CA LYS A 162 -3.95 9.39 6.04
C LYS A 162 -2.81 8.39 5.87
N GLU A 163 -2.88 7.65 4.77
CA GLU A 163 -1.91 6.63 4.41
C GLU A 163 -1.25 6.97 3.09
N PHE A 164 0.05 6.70 2.98
CA PHE A 164 0.77 6.81 1.72
C PHE A 164 1.97 5.86 1.70
N ARG A 165 2.31 5.41 0.49
CA ARG A 165 3.45 4.52 0.26
C ARG A 165 4.75 5.33 0.23
N ALA A 166 5.75 4.85 0.96
CA ALA A 166 7.10 5.42 0.96
C ALA A 166 8.11 4.32 0.59
N THR A 167 8.99 4.63 -0.37
CA THR A 167 9.90 3.63 -0.95
C THR A 167 11.31 4.20 -1.13
N LYS A 168 12.33 3.43 -0.72
CA LYS A 168 13.75 3.74 -0.94
C LYS A 168 14.45 2.54 -1.55
N LYS A 169 15.11 2.73 -2.69
CA LYS A 169 15.99 1.74 -3.31
C LYS A 169 17.35 1.72 -2.61
N VAL A 170 17.91 0.53 -2.41
CA VAL A 170 19.21 0.30 -1.76
C VAL A 170 19.99 -0.77 -2.55
N VAL A 171 21.28 -0.54 -2.78
CA VAL A 171 22.20 -1.50 -3.40
C VAL A 171 22.99 -2.22 -2.31
N VAL A 172 22.95 -3.55 -2.31
CA VAL A 172 23.63 -4.38 -1.32
C VAL A 172 24.83 -5.08 -1.98
N ILE A 173 26.01 -4.84 -1.41
CA ILE A 173 27.29 -5.38 -1.89
C ILE A 173 27.94 -6.29 -0.84
N ASP A 174 28.93 -7.08 -1.28
CA ASP A 174 29.75 -7.87 -0.39
C ASP A 174 30.59 -6.96 0.53
N LYS A 175 31.06 -7.52 1.65
CA LYS A 175 32.05 -6.85 2.51
C LYS A 175 33.41 -7.01 1.84
N GLU A 176 34.19 -5.93 1.77
CA GLU A 176 35.61 -5.98 1.36
C GLU A 176 36.44 -6.90 2.28
#